data_AF-A0A7C9LS68-F1
#
_entry.id   AF-A0A7C9LS68-F1
#
_cell.length_a   1.000
_cell.length_b   1.000
_cell.length_c   1.000
_cell.angle_alpha   90.00
_cell.angle_beta   90.00
_cell.angle_gamma   90.00
#
_symmetry.space_group_name_H-M   'P 1'
#
loop_
_entity.id
_entity.type
_entity.pdbx_description
1 polymer ?
#
loop_
_entity_poly.entity_id
_entity_poly.type
_entity_poly.pdbx_seq_one_letter_code
_entity_poly.pdbx_strand_id
1 'polypeptide(L)'
;MPIESVRPRSRLGLGCAVIATTLALSFAPLTAYADEAAPTEPAAEATTAESTAPESGGTVPAEPEAVTPEAEPAPVEPAPAEPAPAEPAPAEPAPAEPAPAPAEPAAPVEVVVAEEDASVEETLAEEVDEPLVTLFAAESGAESAAALEAAAVPAPGDPCYPAVCITNGTILLAVNPTGELNTDDATGSPAGPGDAGLAYLPTGSDSTSPGCLCEGWGVGDPASGVWGGANLASEGPGGTNLVLESFEYTGSTAKSVVVVVDDSDAPVFRVTHEYVPSTATPNLYQVNVTIENLSGEAIATVQYRRVMDWDIEPTAFDEFVTIDGGSASALFYTSDDGFASPNPLSGPASILFEGDAVDSGPDDHGALFDFAFGPLGIGGSLSFVIFYGAAATEAEAIAALAAVGAEAYSFGQTSSDPKGGTPNTFIFAFGKVGGAPIFGEPGGPEEPEPGPGSSPASDGGTPVTVAAASTSGGVGASLASTGTDTAPALWIAVWALLAGAAAIIVARVAARRAD
;
A
#
# COMPACT_ATOMS: atom_id res chain seq x y z
N MET A 1 61.10 -37.02 1.28
CA MET A 1 62.44 -36.31 1.23
C MET A 1 63.32 -36.92 0.12
N PRO A 2 64.01 -36.08 -0.83
CA PRO A 2 64.46 -34.70 -0.87
C PRO A 2 64.52 -34.14 -2.30
N ILE A 3 64.24 -32.79 -2.32
CA ILE A 3 64.81 -31.43 -2.35
C ILE A 3 65.76 -31.29 -3.54
N GLU A 4 65.41 -30.33 -4.42
CA GLU A 4 66.55 -29.51 -4.87
C GLU A 4 66.03 -28.16 -5.40
N SER A 5 66.22 -27.07 -4.63
CA SER A 5 66.80 -25.72 -4.60
C SER A 5 67.96 -25.57 -5.60
N VAL A 6 67.82 -24.60 -6.56
CA VAL A 6 68.97 -23.74 -6.92
C VAL A 6 68.44 -22.55 -7.73
N ARG A 7 68.46 -21.34 -7.20
CA ARG A 7 68.80 -19.94 -7.50
C ARG A 7 69.42 -19.78 -8.89
N PRO A 8 69.33 -18.45 -9.48
CA PRO A 8 70.22 -17.28 -9.31
C PRO A 8 69.56 -15.99 -9.81
N ARG A 9 69.85 -14.86 -9.02
CA ARG A 9 70.65 -13.62 -9.02
C ARG A 9 70.10 -12.61 -10.03
N SER A 10 69.57 -11.52 -9.52
CA SER A 10 69.62 -10.05 -9.35
C SER A 10 70.45 -9.38 -10.45
N ARG A 11 69.82 -8.36 -11.19
CA ARG A 11 70.01 -6.89 -11.08
C ARG A 11 69.70 -6.23 -12.43
N LEU A 12 68.68 -5.31 -12.42
CA LEU A 12 68.91 -3.86 -12.66
C LEU A 12 67.58 -3.21 -13.08
N GLY A 13 66.93 -2.38 -12.20
CA GLY A 13 66.89 -0.91 -12.05
C GLY A 13 65.68 -0.31 -12.79
N LEU A 14 64.71 0.20 -11.99
CA LEU A 14 64.26 1.61 -12.07
C LEU A 14 62.97 1.78 -11.26
N GLY A 15 63.03 2.27 -9.99
CA GLY A 15 62.85 3.43 -9.08
C GLY A 15 61.69 4.33 -9.50
N CYS A 16 60.63 4.46 -8.55
CA CYS A 16 60.32 5.70 -7.80
C CYS A 16 58.87 5.64 -7.30
N ALA A 17 58.64 5.49 -5.94
CA ALA A 17 58.43 6.06 -4.59
C ALA A 17 57.13 6.87 -4.56
N VAL A 18 56.07 6.33 -3.97
CA VAL A 18 54.81 6.67 -3.28
C VAL A 18 55.14 7.36 -1.94
N ILE A 19 55.03 8.71 -1.89
CA ILE A 19 54.99 9.56 -0.67
C ILE A 19 53.52 9.71 -0.23
N ALA A 20 53.10 9.10 0.93
CA ALA A 20 52.12 9.22 2.03
C ALA A 20 52.53 10.36 2.99
N THR A 21 51.77 11.50 2.97
CA THR A 21 51.84 12.46 4.10
C THR A 21 50.44 12.60 4.72
N THR A 22 50.17 12.09 5.99
CA THR A 22 49.40 12.37 7.23
C THR A 22 49.83 13.70 7.86
N LEU A 23 48.85 14.71 7.90
CA LEU A 23 48.98 15.81 8.89
C LEU A 23 47.63 16.04 9.58
N ALA A 24 47.50 15.65 10.90
CA ALA A 24 46.85 16.00 12.19
C ALA A 24 47.24 17.43 12.64
N LEU A 25 46.20 18.35 12.64
CA LEU A 25 46.37 19.58 13.45
C LEU A 25 45.07 19.88 14.20
N SER A 26 45.01 19.67 15.61
CA SER A 26 44.49 20.26 16.86
C SER A 26 44.85 21.74 16.98
N PHE A 27 43.77 22.64 17.09
CA PHE A 27 43.96 23.93 17.81
C PHE A 27 42.68 24.27 18.58
N ALA A 28 42.74 24.31 19.98
CA ALA A 28 42.44 25.16 21.15
C ALA A 28 41.92 26.53 20.73
N PRO A 29 40.97 27.20 21.57
CA PRO A 29 40.49 28.58 21.35
C PRO A 29 41.18 29.58 22.29
N LEU A 30 41.97 30.55 21.70
CA LEU A 30 42.48 31.83 22.27
C LEU A 30 41.52 32.97 21.92
N THR A 31 40.88 33.60 22.98
CA THR A 31 40.70 34.88 23.70
C THR A 31 41.35 36.03 22.94
N ALA A 32 40.52 36.95 22.42
CA ALA A 32 40.97 38.36 22.31
C ALA A 32 39.86 39.29 22.83
N TYR A 33 40.20 40.03 23.93
CA TYR A 33 40.19 41.39 24.52
C TYR A 33 40.49 42.46 23.46
N ALA A 34 39.58 43.49 23.31
CA ALA A 34 39.85 44.93 23.55
C ALA A 34 38.51 45.70 23.56
N ASP A 35 38.18 46.38 24.76
CA ASP A 35 38.20 47.67 25.51
C ASP A 35 37.41 48.75 24.75
N GLU A 36 36.35 49.35 25.37
CA GLU A 36 35.95 50.49 26.24
C GLU A 36 35.11 51.49 25.43
N ALA A 37 33.85 51.68 25.90
CA ALA A 37 33.37 52.97 26.46
C ALA A 37 31.88 52.88 26.74
N ALA A 38 31.48 52.73 28.05
CA ALA A 38 30.26 53.11 28.80
C ALA A 38 29.70 54.46 28.33
N PRO A 39 28.40 54.74 28.85
CA PRO A 39 27.67 54.70 30.12
C PRO A 39 26.16 54.81 29.91
N THR A 40 25.36 54.09 30.80
CA THR A 40 24.43 54.78 31.73
C THR A 40 23.14 53.97 31.83
N GLU A 41 22.99 53.24 32.96
CA GLU A 41 21.76 52.98 33.75
C GLU A 41 20.81 54.18 33.75
N PRO A 42 19.51 53.86 33.92
CA PRO A 42 18.87 53.78 35.25
C PRO A 42 17.68 52.82 35.25
N ALA A 43 17.60 51.99 36.36
CA ALA A 43 16.73 51.82 37.56
C ALA A 43 15.25 51.97 37.17
N ALA A 44 14.45 50.94 37.44
CA ALA A 44 13.43 50.66 38.48
C ALA A 44 12.03 50.87 37.89
N GLU A 45 11.19 49.80 37.88
CA GLU A 45 9.90 49.89 38.59
C GLU A 45 8.97 48.75 38.15
N ALA A 46 8.87 47.67 38.96
CA ALA A 46 7.43 47.28 39.04
C ALA A 46 7.17 46.56 40.36
N THR A 47 6.64 47.36 41.35
CA THR A 47 5.60 47.33 42.40
C THR A 47 4.33 46.63 41.91
N THR A 48 3.92 45.55 42.54
CA THR A 48 2.91 45.18 43.56
C THR A 48 1.78 44.39 42.90
N ALA A 49 1.71 43.11 43.19
CA ALA A 49 0.36 42.61 43.56
C ALA A 49 0.50 41.48 44.58
N GLU A 50 0.25 41.86 45.86
CA GLU A 50 -0.51 41.45 47.05
C GLU A 50 -1.70 40.55 46.68
N SER A 51 -1.63 39.30 47.11
CA SER A 51 -2.84 38.70 47.73
C SER A 51 -2.42 37.50 48.60
N THR A 52 -2.43 37.72 49.94
CA THR A 52 -2.87 37.38 51.30
C THR A 52 -3.76 36.14 51.28
N ALA A 53 -3.20 35.06 51.92
CA ALA A 53 -3.83 34.43 53.09
C ALA A 53 -2.85 33.42 53.72
N PRO A 54 -3.14 33.22 55.11
CA PRO A 54 -2.47 32.97 56.38
C PRO A 54 -2.60 31.51 56.83
N GLU A 55 -1.48 30.97 57.42
CA GLU A 55 -1.20 30.53 58.82
C GLU A 55 -0.97 29.02 58.85
N SER A 56 0.24 28.64 59.19
CA SER A 56 1.19 28.18 60.22
C SER A 56 0.60 27.01 61.02
N GLY A 57 1.26 25.84 60.91
CA GLY A 57 1.86 25.25 62.14
C GLY A 57 2.51 23.91 61.83
N GLY A 58 3.85 23.84 61.80
CA GLY A 58 4.89 23.34 62.72
C GLY A 58 5.34 21.92 62.33
N THR A 59 6.59 21.85 61.86
CA THR A 59 7.63 21.02 62.52
C THR A 59 8.85 20.93 61.59
N VAL A 60 9.97 21.75 61.94
CA VAL A 60 11.34 21.29 61.60
C VAL A 60 11.89 20.44 62.73
N PRO A 61 13.00 19.62 62.41
CA PRO A 61 14.12 19.81 61.48
C PRO A 61 15.00 18.58 61.35
N ALA A 62 15.41 18.26 60.11
CA ALA A 62 16.87 17.95 60.15
C ALA A 62 17.32 17.51 58.74
N GLU A 63 18.13 18.32 58.16
CA GLU A 63 19.28 18.43 57.23
C GLU A 63 19.62 17.07 56.61
N PRO A 64 19.93 17.00 55.23
CA PRO A 64 21.08 16.09 55.07
C PRO A 64 22.09 16.65 54.04
N GLU A 65 23.38 16.70 54.50
CA GLU A 65 24.75 16.34 54.12
C GLU A 65 24.79 15.27 53.03
N ALA A 66 25.40 15.57 51.89
CA ALA A 66 26.61 15.29 51.10
C ALA A 66 26.58 13.86 50.55
N VAL A 67 26.31 13.71 49.29
CA VAL A 67 26.54 12.90 48.07
C VAL A 67 27.94 12.24 48.14
N THR A 68 27.92 10.85 48.39
CA THR A 68 29.00 9.92 47.99
C THR A 68 28.63 9.23 46.67
N PRO A 69 29.67 9.01 45.73
CA PRO A 69 29.59 8.47 44.36
C PRO A 69 29.72 6.93 44.35
N GLU A 70 28.75 6.26 43.63
CA GLU A 70 28.44 5.19 42.67
C GLU A 70 29.54 4.12 42.64
N ALA A 71 29.28 2.95 43.31
CA ALA A 71 29.83 1.59 43.19
C ALA A 71 29.30 0.89 41.92
N GLU A 72 30.18 0.61 40.92
CA GLU A 72 30.39 -0.41 39.88
C GLU A 72 29.58 -1.69 40.14
N PRO A 73 28.89 -2.24 39.03
CA PRO A 73 27.98 -3.38 39.26
C PRO A 73 28.71 -4.73 39.19
N ALA A 74 28.49 -5.61 40.21
CA ALA A 74 28.80 -7.05 40.37
C ALA A 74 28.12 -7.89 39.29
N PRO A 75 28.75 -9.08 38.88
CA PRO A 75 28.38 -9.99 37.79
C PRO A 75 27.20 -10.89 38.18
N VAL A 76 26.05 -10.83 37.43
CA VAL A 76 24.74 -11.52 37.42
C VAL A 76 24.97 -13.00 37.09
N GLU A 77 24.82 -13.90 38.04
CA GLU A 77 24.58 -15.35 38.05
C GLU A 77 23.49 -15.76 37.03
N PRO A 78 23.71 -16.91 36.21
CA PRO A 78 22.69 -17.26 35.22
C PRO A 78 21.49 -17.98 35.86
N ALA A 79 20.29 -17.50 35.61
CA ALA A 79 18.89 -17.92 35.82
C ALA A 79 18.72 -19.42 35.51
N PRO A 80 17.98 -20.25 36.40
CA PRO A 80 17.77 -21.69 36.19
C PRO A 80 16.83 -21.95 34.99
N ALA A 81 17.25 -22.81 34.03
CA ALA A 81 16.68 -23.56 32.89
C ALA A 81 15.23 -24.00 33.18
N GLU A 82 14.26 -23.39 32.48
CA GLU A 82 12.84 -23.69 32.22
C GLU A 82 12.59 -25.20 32.03
N PRO A 83 11.65 -25.82 32.84
CA PRO A 83 11.43 -27.27 32.65
C PRO A 83 10.64 -27.54 31.36
N ALA A 84 11.13 -28.49 30.50
CA ALA A 84 10.62 -29.21 29.32
C ALA A 84 9.12 -29.51 29.45
N PRO A 85 8.29 -29.33 28.35
CA PRO A 85 6.84 -29.50 28.33
C PRO A 85 6.43 -30.98 28.45
N ALA A 86 5.71 -31.32 29.52
CA ALA A 86 4.95 -32.55 29.83
C ALA A 86 4.02 -32.94 28.66
N GLU A 87 4.26 -34.10 28.02
CA GLU A 87 3.44 -34.92 27.11
C GLU A 87 1.96 -34.92 27.50
N PRO A 88 1.02 -34.59 26.51
CA PRO A 88 -0.40 -34.56 26.89
C PRO A 88 -0.99 -35.97 27.00
N ALA A 89 -1.62 -36.31 28.14
CA ALA A 89 -2.51 -37.43 28.49
C ALA A 89 -3.61 -37.61 27.43
N PRO A 90 -4.01 -38.90 27.05
CA PRO A 90 -5.02 -39.19 26.01
C PRO A 90 -6.43 -38.78 26.47
N ALA A 91 -7.05 -37.80 25.77
CA ALA A 91 -8.44 -37.29 25.79
C ALA A 91 -9.46 -38.42 25.56
N GLU A 92 -10.19 -38.84 26.59
CA GLU A 92 -11.49 -39.56 26.59
C GLU A 92 -12.46 -38.97 25.57
N PRO A 93 -13.20 -39.83 24.71
CA PRO A 93 -14.07 -39.31 23.65
C PRO A 93 -15.39 -38.76 24.22
N ALA A 94 -15.69 -37.49 23.92
CA ALA A 94 -16.94 -36.70 24.07
C ALA A 94 -18.11 -37.43 23.38
N PRO A 95 -19.40 -37.49 24.05
CA PRO A 95 -20.64 -38.14 23.58
C PRO A 95 -21.22 -37.43 22.34
N ALA A 96 -21.48 -38.17 21.23
CA ALA A 96 -22.22 -38.06 19.96
C ALA A 96 -23.47 -37.16 20.11
N GLU A 97 -23.47 -35.96 19.55
CA GLU A 97 -24.55 -35.00 19.21
C GLU A 97 -25.68 -35.70 18.45
N PRO A 98 -27.02 -35.45 18.85
CA PRO A 98 -28.18 -36.05 18.17
C PRO A 98 -28.45 -35.39 16.81
N ALA A 99 -28.65 -36.23 15.77
CA ALA A 99 -29.11 -36.12 14.37
C ALA A 99 -30.16 -35.01 14.21
N PRO A 100 -30.00 -34.12 13.13
CA PRO A 100 -30.98 -33.06 12.87
C PRO A 100 -32.27 -33.61 12.23
N ALA A 101 -33.48 -33.23 12.75
CA ALA A 101 -34.90 -33.31 12.34
C ALA A 101 -35.08 -32.98 10.85
N PRO A 102 -36.06 -33.73 10.09
CA PRO A 102 -36.32 -33.62 8.65
C PRO A 102 -37.07 -32.31 8.32
N ALA A 103 -36.51 -31.46 7.46
CA ALA A 103 -36.91 -30.27 6.66
C ALA A 103 -38.28 -30.48 6.00
N GLU A 104 -39.34 -29.73 6.35
CA GLU A 104 -40.63 -29.34 5.77
C GLU A 104 -40.52 -29.05 4.26
N PRO A 105 -41.59 -29.53 3.36
CA PRO A 105 -41.54 -29.58 1.89
C PRO A 105 -41.89 -28.23 1.26
N ALA A 106 -40.99 -27.65 0.47
CA ALA A 106 -40.98 -26.63 -0.61
C ALA A 106 -42.10 -26.89 -1.63
N ALA A 107 -43.13 -26.03 -1.82
CA ALA A 107 -44.15 -25.60 -2.80
C ALA A 107 -43.79 -26.04 -4.22
N PRO A 108 -44.86 -26.48 -5.15
CA PRO A 108 -44.76 -27.34 -6.34
C PRO A 108 -44.36 -26.53 -7.58
N VAL A 109 -43.27 -26.91 -8.22
CA VAL A 109 -42.69 -26.82 -9.58
C VAL A 109 -43.76 -27.20 -10.63
N GLU A 110 -44.41 -26.30 -11.38
CA GLU A 110 -45.12 -26.35 -12.68
C GLU A 110 -44.31 -27.14 -13.73
N VAL A 111 -44.66 -28.41 -13.99
CA VAL A 111 -44.42 -29.46 -15.00
C VAL A 111 -45.03 -29.03 -16.34
N VAL A 112 -44.18 -28.49 -17.24
CA VAL A 112 -44.53 -28.44 -18.68
C VAL A 112 -44.13 -29.78 -19.33
N VAL A 113 -45.12 -30.71 -19.58
CA VAL A 113 -45.25 -31.92 -20.41
C VAL A 113 -44.89 -31.58 -21.86
N ALA A 114 -43.60 -31.96 -22.32
CA ALA A 114 -43.19 -32.09 -23.73
C ALA A 114 -43.55 -33.48 -24.27
N GLU A 115 -44.56 -33.59 -25.19
CA GLU A 115 -44.92 -34.60 -26.21
C GLU A 115 -43.66 -35.17 -26.89
N GLU A 116 -43.44 -36.57 -26.84
CA GLU A 116 -43.12 -37.91 -27.37
C GLU A 116 -42.29 -37.83 -28.65
N ASP A 117 -40.95 -37.91 -28.46
CA ASP A 117 -40.03 -38.83 -29.16
C ASP A 117 -38.65 -38.16 -29.29
N ALA A 118 -37.78 -38.37 -28.26
CA ALA A 118 -36.34 -38.36 -28.66
C ALA A 118 -35.50 -38.99 -27.55
N SER A 119 -35.11 -40.32 -27.63
CA SER A 119 -34.08 -41.29 -27.21
C SER A 119 -32.98 -40.62 -26.38
N VAL A 120 -32.84 -41.06 -25.10
CA VAL A 120 -31.98 -41.03 -23.91
C VAL A 120 -30.50 -40.97 -24.35
N GLU A 121 -30.17 -40.85 -25.73
CA GLU A 121 -28.76 -40.65 -26.14
C GLU A 121 -28.58 -39.28 -26.82
N GLU A 122 -29.61 -38.32 -26.71
CA GLU A 122 -29.49 -36.93 -27.17
C GLU A 122 -29.72 -35.98 -26.00
N THR A 123 -29.85 -36.47 -24.72
CA THR A 123 -29.99 -35.61 -23.51
C THR A 123 -28.70 -35.70 -22.68
N LEU A 124 -27.60 -36.32 -23.28
CA LEU A 124 -26.27 -36.22 -22.62
C LEU A 124 -25.34 -35.38 -23.48
N ALA A 125 -25.86 -34.43 -24.30
CA ALA A 125 -24.98 -33.44 -24.96
C ALA A 125 -25.46 -32.03 -24.58
N GLU A 126 -25.77 -31.79 -23.38
CA GLU A 126 -25.93 -30.34 -23.10
C GLU A 126 -24.79 -29.86 -22.22
N GLU A 127 -23.72 -29.44 -22.78
CA GLU A 127 -22.60 -28.57 -22.32
C GLU A 127 -23.05 -27.61 -21.22
N VAL A 128 -23.04 -28.03 -20.00
CA VAL A 128 -23.04 -27.21 -18.77
C VAL A 128 -22.03 -26.05 -18.95
N ASP A 129 -22.45 -24.89 -19.39
CA ASP A 129 -21.79 -23.58 -19.41
C ASP A 129 -21.03 -23.31 -18.10
N GLU A 130 -19.81 -23.90 -17.96
CA GLU A 130 -18.80 -23.53 -16.93
C GLU A 130 -18.46 -22.04 -17.04
N PRO A 131 -18.50 -21.28 -15.90
CA PRO A 131 -18.18 -19.84 -15.97
C PRO A 131 -16.76 -19.61 -16.50
N LEU A 132 -16.52 -19.21 -17.76
CA LEU A 132 -15.36 -18.76 -18.56
C LEU A 132 -14.94 -17.35 -18.12
N VAL A 133 -14.00 -17.26 -17.19
CA VAL A 133 -13.15 -16.05 -17.03
C VAL A 133 -12.37 -15.83 -18.33
N THR A 134 -12.84 -14.89 -19.14
CA THR A 134 -12.21 -14.41 -20.39
C THR A 134 -10.69 -14.25 -20.20
N LEU A 135 -9.90 -15.31 -20.53
CA LEU A 135 -8.45 -15.23 -20.83
C LEU A 135 -8.16 -14.13 -21.85
N PHE A 136 -8.04 -12.82 -21.46
CA PHE A 136 -7.76 -11.80 -22.49
C PHE A 136 -6.32 -11.95 -22.99
N ALA A 137 -6.09 -12.41 -24.29
CA ALA A 137 -4.95 -12.08 -25.19
C ALA A 137 -4.54 -10.61 -25.07
N ALA A 138 -3.48 -10.38 -24.37
CA ALA A 138 -2.55 -9.24 -24.27
C ALA A 138 -2.84 -8.19 -25.36
N GLU A 139 -3.75 -7.25 -25.19
CA GLU A 139 -3.70 -6.06 -26.07
C GLU A 139 -2.27 -5.54 -26.20
N SER A 140 -1.50 -6.04 -27.25
CA SER A 140 -0.26 -5.42 -27.77
C SER A 140 -0.39 -3.90 -27.85
N GLY A 141 -0.35 -3.21 -26.73
CA GLY A 141 -0.24 -1.74 -26.55
C GLY A 141 1.07 -1.20 -27.14
N ALA A 142 1.19 -1.11 -28.45
CA ALA A 142 2.15 -0.12 -28.99
C ALA A 142 1.78 1.30 -28.55
N GLU A 143 2.08 1.74 -27.32
CA GLU A 143 2.11 3.17 -26.91
C GLU A 143 3.51 3.73 -27.09
N SER A 144 3.72 4.66 -28.11
CA SER A 144 4.60 5.79 -28.44
C SER A 144 5.53 6.15 -27.26
N ALA A 145 6.74 5.60 -27.27
CA ALA A 145 8.06 5.75 -26.59
C ALA A 145 8.41 7.23 -26.39
N ALA A 146 7.56 8.02 -25.70
CA ALA A 146 8.21 9.23 -25.15
C ALA A 146 9.20 8.84 -24.04
N ALA A 147 10.50 8.82 -24.32
CA ALA A 147 11.72 8.64 -23.49
C ALA A 147 11.47 9.05 -22.03
N LEU A 148 10.72 8.19 -21.35
CA LEU A 148 10.51 8.19 -19.89
C LEU A 148 11.86 8.19 -19.17
N GLU A 149 12.32 9.37 -18.72
CA GLU A 149 13.51 9.42 -17.83
C GLU A 149 13.36 8.44 -16.66
N ALA A 150 13.98 7.29 -16.72
CA ALA A 150 14.05 6.31 -15.62
C ALA A 150 14.44 6.98 -14.30
N ALA A 151 13.45 7.00 -13.39
CA ALA A 151 13.77 7.47 -12.02
C ALA A 151 14.94 6.67 -11.42
N ALA A 152 15.95 7.45 -10.80
CA ALA A 152 17.08 6.78 -10.13
C ALA A 152 16.59 5.91 -8.96
N VAL A 153 17.18 4.66 -8.86
CA VAL A 153 16.86 3.75 -7.74
C VAL A 153 17.24 4.44 -6.42
N PRO A 154 16.23 4.34 -5.49
CA PRO A 154 16.54 4.93 -4.18
C PRO A 154 17.81 4.33 -3.57
N ALA A 155 18.73 5.21 -3.02
CA ALA A 155 19.97 4.73 -2.37
C ALA A 155 19.71 4.39 -0.89
N PRO A 156 20.54 3.47 -0.43
CA PRO A 156 20.45 3.20 1.02
C PRO A 156 20.36 4.51 1.83
N GLY A 157 19.34 4.58 2.74
CA GLY A 157 19.12 5.81 3.56
C GLY A 157 17.89 6.58 3.08
N ASP A 158 17.43 6.23 1.77
CA ASP A 158 16.13 6.77 1.32
C ASP A 158 14.96 6.04 1.97
N PRO A 159 13.89 6.79 2.30
CA PRO A 159 12.75 6.14 2.97
C PRO A 159 12.06 5.11 2.08
N CYS A 160 12.48 5.14 0.86
CA CYS A 160 11.76 4.23 -0.05
C CYS A 160 12.67 3.06 -0.43
N TYR A 161 13.87 3.09 0.19
CA TYR A 161 14.75 1.92 -0.03
C TYR A 161 14.43 0.81 0.97
N PRO A 162 14.50 -0.32 0.49
CA PRO A 162 14.92 -0.91 -0.81
C PRO A 162 13.77 -0.97 -1.80
N ALA A 163 12.58 -0.49 -1.46
CA ALA A 163 11.51 -0.35 -2.47
C ALA A 163 11.69 0.94 -3.28
N VAL A 164 10.71 1.11 -4.19
CA VAL A 164 10.62 2.44 -4.83
C VAL A 164 9.27 3.08 -4.49
N CYS A 165 9.31 4.39 -4.24
CA CYS A 165 8.05 5.08 -3.97
C CYS A 165 7.54 5.75 -5.26
N ILE A 166 6.39 5.30 -5.63
CA ILE A 166 5.69 5.96 -6.76
C ILE A 166 4.48 6.74 -6.25
N THR A 167 4.27 7.91 -6.98
CA THR A 167 3.13 8.70 -6.50
C THR A 167 2.41 9.36 -7.69
N ASN A 168 1.04 9.64 -7.45
CA ASN A 168 0.29 10.44 -8.46
C ASN A 168 -0.11 11.79 -7.86
N GLY A 169 0.55 12.11 -6.75
CA GLY A 169 0.26 13.42 -6.10
C GLY A 169 -0.78 13.28 -4.97
N THR A 170 -1.58 12.18 -4.96
CA THR A 170 -2.57 11.93 -3.89
C THR A 170 -2.23 10.63 -3.14
N ILE A 171 -1.75 9.67 -3.86
CA ILE A 171 -1.43 8.36 -3.26
C ILE A 171 0.05 8.08 -3.50
N LEU A 172 0.65 7.59 -2.46
CA LEU A 172 2.03 7.06 -2.61
C LEU A 172 2.05 5.56 -2.30
N LEU A 173 2.78 4.82 -3.15
CA LEU A 173 2.98 3.37 -2.88
C LEU A 173 4.49 3.09 -2.81
N ALA A 174 4.80 2.27 -1.78
CA ALA A 174 6.18 1.73 -1.77
C ALA A 174 6.19 0.31 -2.34
N VAL A 175 6.75 0.26 -3.53
CA VAL A 175 6.63 -1.01 -4.28
C VAL A 175 8.01 -1.68 -4.31
N ASN A 176 7.96 -2.95 -3.96
CA ASN A 176 9.22 -3.72 -4.01
C ASN A 176 9.37 -4.41 -5.37
N PRO A 177 10.63 -4.83 -5.65
CA PRO A 177 10.88 -5.48 -6.96
C PRO A 177 10.05 -6.76 -7.14
N THR A 178 9.71 -7.38 -6.02
CA THR A 178 8.91 -8.62 -6.18
C THR A 178 7.41 -8.31 -6.20
N GLY A 179 7.00 -7.02 -6.22
CA GLY A 179 5.59 -6.66 -6.54
C GLY A 179 4.76 -6.42 -5.28
N GLU A 180 5.28 -6.75 -4.08
CA GLU A 180 4.51 -6.46 -2.86
C GLU A 180 4.86 -5.05 -2.35
N LEU A 181 4.01 -4.53 -1.41
CA LEU A 181 4.25 -3.18 -0.88
C LEU A 181 5.01 -3.29 0.44
N ASN A 182 5.43 -2.06 0.86
CA ASN A 182 5.96 -1.76 2.20
C ASN A 182 7.50 -1.77 2.17
N THR A 183 8.12 -0.88 2.73
CA THR A 183 9.57 -0.86 2.97
C THR A 183 9.84 -0.18 4.31
N ASP A 184 11.02 -0.88 4.83
CA ASP A 184 11.43 -0.31 6.14
C ASP A 184 12.45 0.82 5.92
N ASP A 185 12.27 2.01 6.47
CA ASP A 185 13.53 2.66 6.91
C ASP A 185 13.31 3.43 8.22
N ALA A 186 13.91 2.88 9.23
CA ALA A 186 14.10 3.40 10.60
C ALA A 186 13.84 4.91 10.66
N THR A 187 13.06 5.63 9.62
CA THR A 187 12.92 7.08 9.85
C THR A 187 11.52 7.56 9.48
N GLY A 188 10.35 6.97 9.83
CA GLY A 188 9.02 7.35 10.36
C GLY A 188 8.36 8.46 9.52
N SER A 189 7.19 8.27 8.77
CA SER A 189 6.06 9.08 8.30
C SER A 189 5.60 10.08 9.38
N PRO A 190 5.01 11.44 9.05
CA PRO A 190 4.56 12.24 10.20
C PRO A 190 4.13 11.36 11.38
N ALA A 191 4.12 10.01 11.29
CA ALA A 191 4.36 8.76 12.02
C ALA A 191 5.86 8.54 12.30
N GLY A 192 6.74 9.69 12.01
CA GLY A 192 8.21 9.81 12.15
C GLY A 192 8.96 8.98 11.09
N PRO A 193 10.41 9.25 10.70
CA PRO A 193 11.23 8.72 9.58
C PRO A 193 11.21 7.17 9.58
N GLY A 194 10.60 6.40 8.15
CA GLY A 194 11.38 5.25 7.70
C GLY A 194 10.51 4.03 7.39
N ASP A 195 9.04 4.12 7.33
CA ASP A 195 8.24 3.04 6.72
C ASP A 195 7.22 3.64 5.74
N ALA A 196 7.26 3.22 4.50
CA ALA A 196 6.25 3.61 3.47
C ALA A 196 5.54 2.37 2.92
N GLY A 197 4.24 2.42 3.01
CA GLY A 197 3.42 1.38 2.37
C GLY A 197 2.44 2.01 1.37
N LEU A 198 1.19 2.07 1.78
CA LEU A 198 0.13 2.81 1.07
C LEU A 198 -0.20 4.09 1.85
N ALA A 199 0.22 5.26 1.20
CA ALA A 199 0.05 6.52 1.94
C ALA A 199 -0.93 7.44 1.21
N TYR A 200 -1.70 8.21 2.09
CA TYR A 200 -2.60 9.27 1.62
C TYR A 200 -1.93 10.64 1.91
N LEU A 201 -1.48 11.23 0.79
CA LEU A 201 -0.53 12.36 0.93
C LEU A 201 -1.21 13.58 1.56
N PRO A 202 -2.54 13.70 1.36
CA PRO A 202 -3.14 14.91 1.95
C PRO A 202 -3.06 14.90 3.48
N THR A 203 -3.09 13.71 4.01
CA THR A 203 -2.98 13.71 5.49
C THR A 203 -1.59 13.23 5.91
N GLY A 204 -0.87 12.72 4.98
CA GLY A 204 0.47 12.16 5.31
C GLY A 204 0.37 10.80 6.00
N SER A 205 -0.89 10.18 6.08
CA SER A 205 -1.08 8.93 6.84
C SER A 205 -0.71 7.72 5.96
N ASP A 206 -0.19 6.72 6.69
CA ASP A 206 0.07 5.42 6.04
C ASP A 206 -0.87 4.34 6.61
N SER A 207 -1.01 3.28 5.72
CA SER A 207 -2.05 2.32 6.19
C SER A 207 -1.47 0.92 6.28
N THR A 208 -0.26 0.75 5.76
CA THR A 208 0.12 -0.68 5.74
C THR A 208 1.52 -0.86 6.32
N SER A 209 2.29 0.16 6.50
CA SER A 209 3.70 -0.08 6.86
C SER A 209 3.90 -0.08 8.39
N PRO A 210 2.97 0.53 9.12
CA PRO A 210 3.21 0.51 10.58
C PRO A 210 3.07 -0.92 11.15
N GLY A 211 4.05 -1.20 12.18
CA GLY A 211 3.94 -2.48 12.95
C GLY A 211 4.63 -3.62 12.22
N CYS A 212 4.01 -4.04 11.17
CA CYS A 212 4.63 -5.17 10.43
C CYS A 212 4.51 -4.90 8.92
N LEU A 213 5.53 -5.29 8.14
CA LEU A 213 5.47 -5.16 6.66
C LEU A 213 4.70 -6.34 6.06
N CYS A 214 3.40 -6.41 6.51
CA CYS A 214 2.54 -7.58 6.27
C CYS A 214 1.58 -7.30 5.11
N GLU A 215 2.11 -6.87 4.02
CA GLU A 215 1.39 -6.79 2.74
C GLU A 215 2.05 -7.72 1.72
N GLY A 216 1.19 -8.64 1.24
CA GLY A 216 1.86 -9.65 0.39
C GLY A 216 0.89 -10.26 -0.60
N TRP A 217 1.47 -11.04 -1.47
CA TRP A 217 0.69 -11.79 -2.47
C TRP A 217 1.33 -13.16 -2.71
N GLY A 218 0.45 -14.10 -3.33
CA GLY A 218 0.97 -15.43 -3.72
C GLY A 218 0.10 -16.02 -4.85
N VAL A 219 0.80 -16.83 -5.68
CA VAL A 219 0.09 -17.60 -6.72
C VAL A 219 0.48 -19.08 -6.60
N GLY A 220 -0.50 -19.90 -6.87
CA GLY A 220 -0.15 -21.33 -6.67
C GLY A 220 -1.03 -22.22 -7.56
N ASP A 221 -0.47 -23.39 -7.85
CA ASP A 221 -1.19 -24.51 -8.49
C ASP A 221 -1.52 -25.59 -7.44
N PRO A 222 -2.78 -25.68 -7.12
CA PRO A 222 -3.14 -26.61 -6.04
C PRO A 222 -2.85 -28.06 -6.40
N ALA A 223 -2.96 -28.43 -7.69
CA ALA A 223 -2.74 -29.85 -8.07
C ALA A 223 -1.29 -30.28 -7.83
N SER A 224 -0.41 -29.41 -8.16
CA SER A 224 1.00 -29.81 -8.00
C SER A 224 1.57 -29.38 -6.65
N GLY A 225 0.90 -28.44 -5.97
CA GLY A 225 1.41 -27.92 -4.68
C GLY A 225 2.45 -26.81 -4.89
N VAL A 226 2.76 -26.52 -6.16
CA VAL A 226 3.76 -25.47 -6.40
C VAL A 226 3.14 -24.09 -6.13
N TRP A 227 3.95 -23.17 -5.46
CA TRP A 227 3.50 -21.78 -5.25
C TRP A 227 4.72 -20.85 -5.16
N GLY A 228 4.41 -19.63 -5.32
CA GLY A 228 5.38 -18.55 -5.07
C GLY A 228 4.68 -17.27 -4.63
N GLY A 229 5.51 -16.53 -3.82
CA GLY A 229 4.87 -15.28 -3.38
C GLY A 229 5.84 -14.43 -2.56
N ALA A 230 5.27 -13.23 -2.24
CA ALA A 230 6.15 -12.30 -1.50
C ALA A 230 5.36 -11.62 -0.37
N ASN A 231 6.04 -11.45 0.67
CA ASN A 231 5.65 -10.74 1.90
C ASN A 231 6.88 -10.48 2.77
N LEU A 232 7.10 -9.17 2.99
CA LEU A 232 8.41 -8.88 3.62
C LEU A 232 8.46 -9.43 5.05
N ALA A 233 7.33 -9.47 5.70
CA ALA A 233 7.36 -9.91 7.12
C ALA A 233 7.54 -11.42 7.21
N SER A 234 6.83 -12.10 6.42
CA SER A 234 6.86 -13.57 6.62
C SER A 234 7.82 -14.24 5.64
N GLU A 235 8.12 -13.59 4.42
CA GLU A 235 8.94 -14.30 3.41
C GLU A 235 10.28 -13.60 3.27
N GLY A 236 10.44 -12.41 3.85
CA GLY A 236 11.69 -11.65 3.70
C GLY A 236 11.83 -11.05 2.30
N PRO A 237 13.01 -10.30 2.16
CA PRO A 237 13.29 -9.72 0.83
C PRO A 237 13.47 -10.82 -0.22
N GLY A 238 12.86 -10.63 -1.36
CA GLY A 238 13.05 -11.60 -2.46
C GLY A 238 11.90 -12.61 -2.54
N GLY A 239 11.16 -12.79 -1.47
CA GLY A 239 9.97 -13.65 -1.52
C GLY A 239 10.35 -15.14 -1.53
N THR A 240 9.38 -15.95 -1.72
CA THR A 240 9.58 -17.41 -1.77
C THR A 240 9.35 -17.93 -3.20
N ASN A 241 10.30 -18.71 -3.65
CA ASN A 241 10.22 -19.36 -4.97
C ASN A 241 10.01 -18.33 -6.10
N LEU A 242 10.77 -17.26 -5.96
CA LEU A 242 10.63 -16.22 -7.01
C LEU A 242 12.01 -15.94 -7.62
N VAL A 243 11.97 -15.80 -8.88
CA VAL A 243 13.13 -15.25 -9.58
C VAL A 243 12.70 -13.93 -10.26
N LEU A 244 13.47 -12.83 -9.84
CA LEU A 244 13.13 -11.53 -10.44
C LEU A 244 13.59 -11.47 -11.91
N GLU A 245 12.65 -11.26 -12.70
CA GLU A 245 13.00 -11.14 -14.14
C GLU A 245 13.28 -9.68 -14.50
N SER A 246 12.40 -8.77 -14.08
CA SER A 246 12.70 -7.35 -14.32
C SER A 246 11.89 -6.49 -13.34
N PHE A 247 12.45 -5.30 -13.14
CA PHE A 247 11.74 -4.27 -12.36
C PHE A 247 12.07 -2.89 -12.93
N GLU A 248 10.95 -2.30 -13.42
CA GLU A 248 11.08 -0.94 -13.97
C GLU A 248 10.16 0.04 -13.22
N TYR A 249 10.73 1.32 -13.26
CA TYR A 249 9.83 2.27 -12.57
C TYR A 249 10.14 3.69 -13.03
N THR A 250 9.07 4.56 -12.78
CA THR A 250 9.21 6.03 -12.87
C THR A 250 8.75 6.68 -11.55
N GLY A 251 8.62 7.99 -11.66
CA GLY A 251 8.09 8.67 -10.44
C GLY A 251 6.65 8.25 -10.14
N SER A 252 5.92 7.74 -11.13
CA SER A 252 4.50 7.47 -10.85
C SER A 252 4.12 6.04 -11.22
N THR A 253 5.00 5.28 -11.84
CA THR A 253 4.61 3.90 -12.23
C THR A 253 5.73 2.93 -11.80
N ALA A 254 5.31 1.66 -11.67
CA ALA A 254 6.27 0.55 -11.42
C ALA A 254 5.74 -0.73 -12.05
N LYS A 255 6.72 -1.48 -12.56
CA LYS A 255 6.35 -2.78 -13.15
C LYS A 255 7.33 -3.85 -12.67
N SER A 256 6.71 -4.85 -11.96
CA SER A 256 7.48 -6.02 -11.50
C SER A 256 7.12 -7.27 -12.29
N VAL A 257 8.17 -7.91 -12.78
CA VAL A 257 7.97 -9.23 -13.42
C VAL A 257 8.84 -10.27 -12.72
N VAL A 258 8.07 -11.31 -12.21
CA VAL A 258 8.83 -12.37 -11.48
C VAL A 258 8.40 -13.73 -12.07
N VAL A 259 9.35 -14.62 -11.97
CA VAL A 259 9.03 -16.02 -12.33
C VAL A 259 8.97 -16.88 -11.05
N VAL A 260 7.77 -17.63 -10.99
CA VAL A 260 7.69 -18.64 -9.92
C VAL A 260 8.28 -19.97 -10.41
N VAL A 261 9.17 -20.56 -9.53
CA VAL A 261 9.83 -21.80 -9.99
C VAL A 261 9.50 -22.94 -9.01
N ASP A 262 9.52 -24.15 -9.46
CA ASP A 262 9.22 -25.30 -8.56
C ASP A 262 10.51 -25.76 -7.88
N ASP A 263 10.50 -26.94 -7.23
CA ASP A 263 11.62 -27.38 -6.38
C ASP A 263 12.84 -27.75 -7.23
N SER A 264 12.57 -27.98 -8.55
CA SER A 264 13.73 -28.25 -9.44
C SER A 264 14.17 -26.98 -10.16
N ASP A 265 13.61 -25.82 -9.78
CA ASP A 265 13.91 -24.50 -10.37
C ASP A 265 13.37 -24.38 -11.80
N ALA A 266 12.43 -25.29 -12.09
CA ALA A 266 11.76 -25.10 -13.38
C ALA A 266 10.65 -24.02 -13.27
N PRO A 267 10.48 -23.12 -14.35
CA PRO A 267 9.49 -22.03 -14.31
C PRO A 267 8.05 -22.58 -14.37
N VAL A 268 7.19 -21.99 -13.53
CA VAL A 268 5.77 -22.45 -13.52
C VAL A 268 4.88 -21.25 -13.87
N PHE A 269 5.07 -20.11 -13.21
CA PHE A 269 4.24 -18.92 -13.51
C PHE A 269 5.17 -17.73 -13.79
N ARG A 270 4.73 -17.01 -14.75
CA ARG A 270 5.25 -15.63 -14.78
C ARG A 270 4.16 -14.65 -14.31
N VAL A 271 4.60 -13.81 -13.32
CA VAL A 271 3.61 -12.89 -12.74
C VAL A 271 4.10 -11.46 -12.98
N THR A 272 3.19 -10.71 -13.55
CA THR A 272 3.49 -9.28 -13.76
C THR A 272 2.52 -8.40 -12.97
N HIS A 273 3.15 -7.55 -12.13
CA HIS A 273 2.35 -6.44 -11.53
C HIS A 273 2.75 -5.09 -12.14
N GLU A 274 1.72 -4.50 -12.72
CA GLU A 274 1.98 -3.15 -13.28
C GLU A 274 1.14 -2.11 -12.53
N TYR A 275 1.93 -1.24 -11.84
CA TYR A 275 1.28 -0.15 -11.06
C TYR A 275 1.20 1.14 -11.89
N VAL A 276 -0.06 1.64 -12.03
CA VAL A 276 -0.24 2.92 -12.77
C VAL A 276 -1.32 3.75 -12.06
N PRO A 277 -1.19 5.08 -12.16
CA PRO A 277 -2.31 5.88 -11.62
C PRO A 277 -3.62 5.62 -12.37
N SER A 278 -4.67 5.60 -11.60
CA SER A 278 -5.96 5.44 -12.29
C SER A 278 -6.30 6.72 -13.07
N THR A 279 -6.80 6.51 -14.28
CA THR A 279 -7.21 7.71 -15.06
C THR A 279 -8.62 8.14 -14.67
N ALA A 280 -9.33 7.32 -13.92
CA ALA A 280 -10.74 7.62 -13.59
C ALA A 280 -10.83 8.47 -12.32
N THR A 281 -9.83 8.39 -11.48
CA THR A 281 -9.86 9.18 -10.24
C THR A 281 -8.44 9.31 -9.69
N PRO A 282 -8.14 10.43 -9.01
CA PRO A 282 -6.80 10.59 -8.42
C PRO A 282 -6.66 9.80 -7.10
N ASN A 283 -7.76 9.22 -6.65
CA ASN A 283 -7.73 8.57 -5.31
C ASN A 283 -7.32 7.11 -5.43
N LEU A 284 -6.86 6.72 -6.71
CA LEU A 284 -6.54 5.28 -6.81
C LEU A 284 -5.30 5.09 -7.69
N TYR A 285 -4.55 4.15 -7.28
CA TYR A 285 -3.68 3.43 -8.24
C TYR A 285 -4.33 2.12 -8.70
N GLN A 286 -4.02 1.78 -9.97
CA GLN A 286 -4.46 0.50 -10.54
C GLN A 286 -3.23 -0.41 -10.74
N VAL A 287 -3.47 -1.63 -10.34
CA VAL A 287 -2.42 -2.62 -10.62
C VAL A 287 -2.98 -3.68 -11.58
N ASN A 288 -2.38 -3.63 -12.80
CA ASN A 288 -2.72 -4.73 -13.74
C ASN A 288 -1.87 -5.98 -13.47
N VAL A 289 -2.63 -7.05 -13.11
CA VAL A 289 -1.90 -8.28 -12.77
C VAL A 289 -2.11 -9.29 -13.90
N THR A 290 -0.95 -9.80 -14.33
CA THR A 290 -1.02 -10.88 -15.32
C THR A 290 -0.24 -12.10 -14.83
N ILE A 291 -0.92 -13.26 -15.03
CA ILE A 291 -0.26 -14.53 -14.65
C ILE A 291 -0.20 -15.42 -15.90
N GLU A 292 1.04 -15.79 -16.17
CA GLU A 292 1.23 -16.64 -17.35
C GLU A 292 1.69 -18.04 -16.90
N ASN A 293 1.18 -19.04 -17.67
CA ASN A 293 1.59 -20.43 -17.40
C ASN A 293 2.85 -20.78 -18.21
N LEU A 294 3.90 -20.96 -17.50
CA LEU A 294 5.18 -21.29 -18.20
C LEU A 294 5.47 -22.79 -18.09
N SER A 295 4.53 -23.44 -17.47
CA SER A 295 4.83 -24.88 -17.29
C SER A 295 4.63 -25.64 -18.61
N GLY A 296 5.04 -26.84 -18.65
CA GLY A 296 4.89 -27.68 -19.87
C GLY A 296 3.53 -28.39 -19.89
N GLU A 297 2.59 -28.02 -18.94
CA GLU A 297 1.24 -28.60 -18.92
C GLU A 297 0.20 -27.53 -18.54
N ALA A 298 -1.05 -27.95 -18.89
CA ALA A 298 -2.14 -27.03 -18.49
C ALA A 298 -2.34 -27.06 -16.96
N ILE A 299 -2.69 -25.86 -16.42
CA ILE A 299 -3.02 -25.75 -14.98
C ILE A 299 -4.54 -25.61 -14.86
N ALA A 300 -5.06 -26.58 -14.10
CA ALA A 300 -6.54 -26.64 -14.06
C ALA A 300 -7.12 -25.45 -13.30
N THR A 301 -6.41 -25.12 -12.20
CA THR A 301 -6.86 -23.97 -11.40
C THR A 301 -5.63 -23.17 -10.92
N VAL A 302 -5.80 -21.90 -11.16
CA VAL A 302 -4.76 -21.00 -10.58
C VAL A 302 -5.35 -20.29 -9.35
N GLN A 303 -4.54 -20.42 -8.19
CA GLN A 303 -5.01 -19.70 -6.99
C GLN A 303 -4.09 -18.51 -6.71
N TYR A 304 -4.79 -17.48 -6.38
CA TYR A 304 -4.05 -16.25 -6.02
C TYR A 304 -4.54 -15.71 -4.68
N ARG A 305 -3.57 -15.21 -3.86
CA ARG A 305 -3.96 -14.60 -2.58
C ARG A 305 -3.30 -13.22 -2.45
N ARG A 306 -4.13 -12.32 -2.05
CA ARG A 306 -3.54 -11.04 -1.60
C ARG A 306 -3.94 -10.75 -0.15
N VAL A 307 -2.90 -10.36 0.68
CA VAL A 307 -3.17 -10.18 2.12
C VAL A 307 -2.52 -8.87 2.56
N MET A 308 -3.27 -8.30 3.55
CA MET A 308 -2.71 -7.01 4.01
C MET A 308 -3.19 -6.74 5.43
N ASP A 309 -2.21 -6.22 6.23
CA ASP A 309 -2.56 -5.73 7.58
C ASP A 309 -2.84 -4.23 7.53
N TRP A 310 -4.08 -3.95 7.92
CA TRP A 310 -4.38 -2.51 7.97
C TRP A 310 -3.82 -1.91 9.26
N ASP A 311 -3.08 -0.90 9.14
CA ASP A 311 -2.71 -0.02 10.27
C ASP A 311 -3.05 1.44 9.96
N ILE A 312 -4.34 1.69 10.20
CA ILE A 312 -4.89 2.95 9.66
C ILE A 312 -4.60 4.08 10.67
N GLU A 313 -3.85 5.02 10.27
CA GLU A 313 -3.62 6.21 11.10
C GLU A 313 -4.84 7.15 11.06
N PRO A 314 -4.87 7.93 12.23
CA PRO A 314 -3.91 8.14 13.34
C PRO A 314 -4.12 7.11 14.46
N THR A 315 -4.95 6.14 14.26
CA THR A 315 -5.07 5.15 15.37
C THR A 315 -4.55 3.79 14.91
N ALA A 316 -3.37 3.74 14.34
CA ALA A 316 -2.83 2.45 13.86
C ALA A 316 -2.97 1.37 14.94
N PHE A 317 -3.38 0.12 14.48
CA PHE A 317 -3.56 -1.10 15.30
C PHE A 317 -4.97 -1.15 15.89
N ASP A 318 -5.67 -0.13 15.84
CA ASP A 318 -7.08 -0.12 16.30
C ASP A 318 -7.98 0.39 15.17
N GLU A 319 -8.02 -0.40 14.08
CA GLU A 319 -8.78 0.10 12.90
C GLU A 319 -10.11 -0.66 12.76
N PHE A 320 -10.98 -0.05 11.95
CA PHE A 320 -12.18 -0.75 11.48
C PHE A 320 -12.02 -1.17 10.02
N VAL A 321 -12.56 -2.41 9.78
CA VAL A 321 -12.40 -2.95 8.40
C VAL A 321 -13.78 -3.31 7.86
N THR A 322 -13.93 -2.81 6.66
CA THR A 322 -15.09 -3.27 5.87
C THR A 322 -14.62 -4.11 4.67
N ILE A 323 -15.26 -5.31 4.52
CA ILE A 323 -15.01 -6.12 3.30
C ILE A 323 -16.34 -6.48 2.65
N ASP A 324 -16.36 -6.23 1.36
CA ASP A 324 -17.49 -6.71 0.54
C ASP A 324 -16.95 -7.43 -0.71
N GLY A 325 -17.34 -8.77 -0.71
CA GLY A 325 -16.81 -9.60 -1.81
C GLY A 325 -17.69 -9.53 -3.06
N GLY A 326 -18.79 -8.80 -3.04
CA GLY A 326 -19.67 -8.66 -4.22
C GLY A 326 -20.03 -10.02 -4.83
N SER A 327 -20.23 -9.94 -6.16
CA SER A 327 -20.64 -11.19 -6.85
C SER A 327 -19.47 -11.80 -7.61
N ALA A 328 -18.26 -11.48 -7.24
CA ALA A 328 -17.06 -11.98 -7.96
C ALA A 328 -16.99 -13.50 -7.88
N SER A 329 -17.04 -14.10 -9.01
CA SER A 329 -17.07 -15.58 -9.02
C SER A 329 -15.68 -16.16 -8.72
N ALA A 330 -14.64 -15.38 -9.04
CA ALA A 330 -13.30 -15.95 -8.78
C ALA A 330 -12.95 -15.85 -7.29
N LEU A 331 -13.61 -14.99 -6.54
CA LEU A 331 -13.33 -14.88 -5.09
C LEU A 331 -14.01 -16.00 -4.31
N PHE A 332 -13.17 -16.89 -3.78
CA PHE A 332 -13.87 -18.04 -3.12
C PHE A 332 -13.67 -17.98 -1.61
N TYR A 333 -12.68 -17.06 -1.19
CA TYR A 333 -12.59 -16.90 0.28
C TYR A 333 -12.02 -15.50 0.59
N THR A 334 -12.65 -14.92 1.68
CA THR A 334 -12.06 -13.65 2.18
C THR A 334 -12.28 -13.55 3.70
N SER A 335 -11.35 -12.87 4.34
CA SER A 335 -11.47 -12.62 5.79
C SER A 335 -10.65 -11.38 6.16
N ASP A 336 -10.58 -11.26 7.53
CA ASP A 336 -9.87 -10.04 7.98
C ASP A 336 -8.48 -10.39 8.51
N ASP A 337 -8.00 -11.51 8.13
CA ASP A 337 -6.69 -11.87 8.72
C ASP A 337 -5.57 -11.34 7.82
N GLY A 338 -5.10 -10.21 8.07
CA GLY A 338 -4.03 -9.57 7.25
C GLY A 338 -2.65 -10.08 7.65
N PHE A 339 -2.62 -11.05 8.62
CA PHE A 339 -1.31 -11.57 9.07
C PHE A 339 -1.09 -12.97 8.50
N ALA A 340 -2.06 -13.31 7.72
CA ALA A 340 -1.96 -14.70 7.24
C ALA A 340 -0.82 -14.83 6.22
N SER A 341 -0.42 -16.08 6.04
CA SER A 341 0.59 -16.37 4.99
C SER A 341 0.10 -15.93 3.61
N PRO A 342 1.15 -15.45 2.76
CA PRO A 342 0.73 -15.11 1.38
C PRO A 342 0.59 -16.35 0.50
N ASN A 343 0.88 -17.48 0.96
CA ASN A 343 0.70 -18.73 0.21
C ASN A 343 -0.79 -19.10 0.06
N PRO A 344 -1.29 -19.07 -1.17
CA PRO A 344 -2.73 -19.34 -1.35
C PRO A 344 -3.08 -20.81 -1.10
N LEU A 345 -2.02 -21.67 -0.76
CA LEU A 345 -2.32 -23.09 -0.50
C LEU A 345 -2.35 -23.38 1.00
N SER A 346 -2.13 -22.32 1.93
CA SER A 346 -2.06 -22.46 3.39
C SER A 346 -3.45 -22.46 4.02
N GLY A 347 -4.53 -22.63 3.21
CA GLY A 347 -5.92 -22.74 3.69
C GLY A 347 -6.42 -21.41 4.27
N PRO A 348 -7.77 -21.41 4.73
CA PRO A 348 -8.43 -20.20 5.24
C PRO A 348 -7.88 -19.79 6.61
N ALA A 349 -7.78 -18.45 6.83
CA ALA A 349 -7.43 -17.87 8.15
C ALA A 349 -8.28 -16.61 8.39
N SER A 350 -8.63 -16.49 9.79
CA SER A 350 -9.38 -15.25 10.10
C SER A 350 -9.06 -14.80 11.53
N ILE A 351 -9.30 -13.49 11.75
CA ILE A 351 -9.13 -12.98 13.14
C ILE A 351 -10.53 -12.71 13.73
N LEU A 352 -11.28 -11.80 13.13
CA LEU A 352 -12.59 -11.46 13.75
C LEU A 352 -13.75 -12.00 12.91
N PHE A 353 -13.49 -11.96 11.59
CA PHE A 353 -14.65 -12.41 10.79
C PHE A 353 -14.14 -12.99 9.47
N GLU A 354 -15.05 -13.89 8.93
CA GLU A 354 -14.91 -14.38 7.54
C GLU A 354 -16.01 -13.80 6.65
N GLY A 355 -15.64 -13.52 5.41
CA GLY A 355 -16.64 -13.02 4.45
C GLY A 355 -16.80 -11.50 4.58
N ASP A 356 -18.06 -11.06 4.33
CA ASP A 356 -18.33 -9.60 4.30
C ASP A 356 -18.56 -9.08 5.73
N ALA A 357 -18.07 -7.90 5.90
CA ALA A 357 -18.32 -7.20 7.18
C ALA A 357 -18.28 -5.69 6.95
N VAL A 358 -19.01 -5.05 7.85
CA VAL A 358 -19.00 -3.57 7.77
C VAL A 358 -18.46 -3.02 9.11
N ASP A 359 -17.41 -2.21 8.92
CA ASP A 359 -16.83 -1.46 10.06
C ASP A 359 -16.58 -2.41 11.25
N SER A 360 -16.03 -3.62 10.98
CA SER A 360 -15.64 -4.54 12.08
C SER A 360 -14.37 -4.06 12.78
N GLY A 361 -14.36 -4.00 14.07
CA GLY A 361 -13.28 -3.48 14.92
C GLY A 361 -13.85 -2.63 16.05
N PRO A 362 -12.89 -1.88 16.75
CA PRO A 362 -11.48 -1.68 16.39
C PRO A 362 -10.60 -2.87 16.83
N ASP A 363 -9.73 -3.36 16.06
CA ASP A 363 -8.72 -4.40 16.33
C ASP A 363 -7.57 -4.27 15.33
N ASP A 364 -6.52 -4.85 15.74
CA ASP A 364 -5.44 -5.01 14.73
C ASP A 364 -5.74 -6.19 13.80
N HIS A 365 -6.17 -5.76 12.61
CA HIS A 365 -6.55 -6.79 11.63
C HIS A 365 -6.51 -6.20 10.22
N GLY A 366 -6.87 -6.99 9.21
CA GLY A 366 -6.65 -6.52 7.82
C GLY A 366 -7.63 -7.20 6.85
N ALA A 367 -6.97 -7.52 5.77
CA ALA A 367 -7.82 -8.17 4.75
C ALA A 367 -7.04 -9.29 4.07
N LEU A 368 -7.81 -10.27 3.67
CA LEU A 368 -7.28 -11.42 2.90
C LEU A 368 -8.30 -11.81 1.84
N PHE A 369 -7.76 -11.93 0.62
CA PHE A 369 -8.64 -12.35 -0.50
C PHE A 369 -7.99 -13.54 -1.21
N ASP A 370 -8.73 -14.58 -1.30
CA ASP A 370 -8.28 -15.76 -2.06
C ASP A 370 -9.13 -15.93 -3.32
N PHE A 371 -8.38 -16.14 -4.42
CA PHE A 371 -9.07 -16.28 -5.72
C PHE A 371 -8.73 -17.65 -6.30
N ALA A 372 -9.73 -18.16 -6.91
CA ALA A 372 -9.52 -19.37 -7.75
C ALA A 372 -10.01 -19.07 -9.17
N PHE A 373 -9.01 -19.10 -9.99
CA PHE A 373 -9.37 -18.84 -11.40
C PHE A 373 -9.44 -20.15 -12.18
N GLY A 374 -10.15 -20.14 -13.32
CA GLY A 374 -10.34 -21.34 -14.17
C GLY A 374 -9.02 -21.81 -14.79
N PRO A 375 -9.17 -22.86 -15.70
CA PRO A 375 -7.97 -23.48 -16.28
C PRO A 375 -7.13 -22.48 -17.09
N LEU A 376 -5.83 -22.74 -17.04
CA LEU A 376 -4.86 -21.90 -17.78
C LEU A 376 -3.94 -22.81 -18.60
N GLY A 377 -4.12 -22.73 -19.92
CA GLY A 377 -3.34 -23.59 -20.83
C GLY A 377 -1.85 -23.22 -20.83
N ILE A 378 -1.10 -24.02 -21.60
CA ILE A 378 0.36 -23.77 -21.72
C ILE A 378 0.57 -22.46 -22.48
N GLY A 379 1.37 -21.58 -21.85
CA GLY A 379 1.66 -20.30 -22.52
C GLY A 379 0.51 -19.30 -22.36
N GLY A 380 -0.68 -19.85 -21.81
CA GLY A 380 -1.84 -18.94 -21.63
C GLY A 380 -1.62 -17.95 -20.48
N SER A 381 -2.43 -16.83 -20.52
CA SER A 381 -2.37 -15.82 -19.43
C SER A 381 -3.79 -15.49 -18.95
N LEU A 382 -3.83 -15.14 -17.70
CA LEU A 382 -5.07 -14.51 -17.19
C LEU A 382 -4.69 -13.21 -16.46
N SER A 383 -5.72 -12.24 -16.48
CA SER A 383 -5.43 -10.92 -15.89
C SER A 383 -6.62 -10.46 -15.05
N PHE A 384 -6.27 -9.69 -14.08
CA PHE A 384 -7.29 -8.97 -13.28
C PHE A 384 -6.66 -7.70 -12.70
N VAL A 385 -7.52 -6.95 -11.95
CA VAL A 385 -6.99 -5.63 -11.53
C VAL A 385 -7.13 -5.50 -10.01
N ILE A 386 -6.06 -4.90 -9.44
CA ILE A 386 -6.13 -4.50 -8.03
C ILE A 386 -6.11 -2.97 -7.94
N PHE A 387 -6.87 -2.48 -6.96
CA PHE A 387 -6.85 -1.02 -6.75
C PHE A 387 -6.38 -0.73 -5.32
N TYR A 388 -5.32 0.16 -5.28
CA TYR A 388 -4.88 0.75 -4.00
C TYR A 388 -5.20 2.25 -3.96
N GLY A 389 -5.71 2.63 -2.76
CA GLY A 389 -5.98 4.09 -2.75
C GLY A 389 -6.41 4.55 -1.37
N ALA A 390 -6.84 5.78 -1.36
CA ALA A 390 -7.39 6.42 -0.15
C ALA A 390 -8.17 7.68 -0.54
N ALA A 391 -9.05 8.03 0.35
CA ALA A 391 -9.83 9.27 0.16
C ALA A 391 -10.09 9.91 1.53
N ALA A 392 -10.51 11.18 1.47
CA ALA A 392 -10.70 11.94 2.74
C ALA A 392 -11.86 11.36 3.56
N THR A 393 -12.85 10.81 2.85
CA THR A 393 -14.02 10.23 3.57
C THR A 393 -14.40 8.89 2.92
N GLU A 394 -15.26 8.18 3.62
CA GLU A 394 -15.77 6.91 3.06
C GLU A 394 -16.60 7.18 1.80
N ALA A 395 -17.38 8.20 1.82
CA ALA A 395 -18.19 8.51 0.62
C ALA A 395 -17.29 8.76 -0.60
N GLU A 396 -16.24 9.49 -0.41
CA GLU A 396 -15.32 9.72 -1.56
C GLU A 396 -14.62 8.41 -1.97
N ALA A 397 -14.31 7.59 -0.97
CA ALA A 397 -13.73 6.27 -1.35
C ALA A 397 -14.73 5.46 -2.17
N ILE A 398 -15.99 5.55 -1.84
CA ILE A 398 -17.01 4.80 -2.60
C ILE A 398 -17.10 5.39 -4.01
N ALA A 399 -17.07 6.69 -4.12
CA ALA A 399 -17.13 7.28 -5.47
C ALA A 399 -15.93 6.84 -6.32
N ALA A 400 -14.75 6.78 -5.69
CA ALA A 400 -13.58 6.30 -6.43
C ALA A 400 -13.76 4.86 -6.92
N LEU A 401 -14.31 3.96 -6.02
CA LEU A 401 -14.51 2.55 -6.46
C LEU A 401 -15.61 2.46 -7.52
N ALA A 402 -16.62 3.31 -7.39
CA ALA A 402 -17.67 3.28 -8.45
C ALA A 402 -17.07 3.69 -9.80
N ALA A 403 -16.15 4.61 -9.81
CA ALA A 403 -15.58 5.11 -11.08
C ALA A 403 -14.81 4.00 -11.80
N VAL A 404 -14.35 3.06 -11.02
CA VAL A 404 -13.49 2.08 -11.74
C VAL A 404 -14.21 0.72 -11.78
N GLY A 405 -15.46 0.76 -11.31
CA GLY A 405 -16.24 -0.49 -11.39
C GLY A 405 -15.63 -1.62 -10.53
N ALA A 406 -15.23 -1.31 -9.28
CA ALA A 406 -14.64 -2.36 -8.40
C ALA A 406 -15.69 -3.45 -8.10
N GLU A 407 -15.21 -4.69 -8.07
CA GLU A 407 -16.14 -5.84 -7.91
C GLU A 407 -16.06 -6.41 -6.49
N ALA A 408 -14.95 -6.18 -5.78
CA ALA A 408 -14.75 -6.53 -4.36
C ALA A 408 -13.79 -5.52 -3.73
N TYR A 409 -13.97 -5.39 -2.34
CA TYR A 409 -13.07 -4.36 -1.77
C TYR A 409 -12.98 -4.55 -0.26
N SER A 410 -12.01 -3.80 0.25
CA SER A 410 -11.87 -3.62 1.71
C SER A 410 -11.52 -2.16 2.01
N PHE A 411 -12.26 -1.65 2.98
CA PHE A 411 -11.86 -0.34 3.52
C PHE A 411 -11.16 -0.51 4.88
N GLY A 412 -10.16 0.35 5.04
CA GLY A 412 -9.62 0.56 6.41
C GLY A 412 -9.89 1.98 6.91
N GLN A 413 -10.36 1.99 8.18
CA GLN A 413 -10.69 3.33 8.71
C GLN A 413 -10.23 3.42 10.17
N THR A 414 -9.94 4.65 10.48
CA THR A 414 -9.48 4.88 11.87
C THR A 414 -10.63 4.63 12.86
N SER A 415 -10.23 4.46 14.19
CA SER A 415 -11.26 4.17 15.21
C SER A 415 -11.96 5.44 15.67
N SER A 416 -11.50 6.54 15.29
CA SER A 416 -12.13 7.79 15.76
C SER A 416 -13.36 8.14 14.92
N ASP A 417 -13.48 7.63 13.71
CA ASP A 417 -14.68 7.91 12.90
C ASP A 417 -14.87 6.79 11.87
N PRO A 418 -15.28 5.58 12.29
CA PRO A 418 -15.36 4.39 11.42
C PRO A 418 -16.52 4.48 10.43
N LYS A 419 -17.50 5.30 10.70
CA LYS A 419 -18.64 5.38 9.74
C LYS A 419 -18.38 6.47 8.70
N GLY A 420 -17.81 7.51 9.16
CA GLY A 420 -17.59 8.66 8.23
C GLY A 420 -16.28 8.53 7.45
N GLY A 421 -15.33 7.81 8.01
CA GLY A 421 -14.07 7.52 7.30
C GLY A 421 -13.11 8.71 7.31
N THR A 422 -13.31 9.70 8.22
CA THR A 422 -12.34 10.82 8.32
C THR A 422 -11.24 10.46 9.33
N PRO A 423 -10.09 11.07 9.08
CA PRO A 423 -9.71 11.98 7.97
C PRO A 423 -9.30 11.21 6.72
N ASN A 424 -9.21 9.84 6.76
CA ASN A 424 -8.87 9.09 5.53
C ASN A 424 -9.54 7.72 5.55
N THR A 425 -10.10 7.42 4.44
CA THR A 425 -10.50 6.02 4.21
C THR A 425 -9.59 5.37 3.16
N PHE A 426 -8.89 4.34 3.67
CA PHE A 426 -7.98 3.67 2.72
C PHE A 426 -8.72 2.55 1.97
N ILE A 427 -8.24 2.34 0.74
CA ILE A 427 -9.01 1.50 -0.19
C ILE A 427 -8.10 0.37 -0.67
N PHE A 428 -8.64 -0.83 -0.68
CA PHE A 428 -8.11 -2.02 -1.36
C PHE A 428 -9.24 -2.76 -2.08
N ALA A 429 -9.02 -2.94 -3.49
CA ALA A 429 -10.22 -3.44 -4.21
C ALA A 429 -9.77 -4.24 -5.44
N PHE A 430 -10.75 -4.90 -6.02
CA PHE A 430 -10.43 -5.77 -7.17
C PHE A 430 -11.48 -5.56 -8.27
N GLY A 431 -10.93 -5.63 -9.55
CA GLY A 431 -11.79 -5.62 -10.76
C GLY A 431 -11.44 -6.78 -11.70
N LYS A 432 -12.42 -7.09 -12.46
CA LYS A 432 -12.26 -8.16 -13.47
C LYS A 432 -11.97 -9.51 -12.80
N VAL A 433 -12.71 -9.71 -11.76
CA VAL A 433 -12.52 -11.03 -11.10
C VAL A 433 -13.82 -11.83 -11.16
N GLY A 434 -14.65 -11.42 -12.17
CA GLY A 434 -15.81 -12.28 -12.50
C GLY A 434 -17.10 -11.81 -11.82
N GLY A 435 -17.09 -10.58 -11.37
CA GLY A 435 -18.31 -10.07 -10.71
C GLY A 435 -18.77 -8.77 -11.37
N ALA A 436 -20.02 -8.31 -10.89
CA ALA A 436 -20.54 -6.98 -11.31
C ALA A 436 -19.99 -5.90 -10.36
N PRO A 437 -19.89 -4.68 -10.96
CA PRO A 437 -19.46 -3.60 -10.07
C PRO A 437 -20.34 -3.50 -8.82
N ILE A 438 -19.59 -3.20 -7.63
CA ILE A 438 -20.32 -3.19 -6.34
C ILE A 438 -21.08 -1.87 -6.21
N PHE A 439 -20.46 -0.81 -6.77
CA PHE A 439 -21.14 0.50 -6.66
C PHE A 439 -21.56 0.97 -8.06
N GLY A 440 -22.86 1.29 -8.22
CA GLY A 440 -23.41 1.78 -9.50
C GLY A 440 -22.68 3.04 -9.99
N GLU A 441 -22.47 3.24 -11.32
CA GLU A 441 -21.86 4.47 -11.88
C GLU A 441 -22.52 5.73 -11.29
N PRO A 442 -21.74 6.64 -10.67
CA PRO A 442 -22.33 7.90 -10.19
C PRO A 442 -23.16 8.59 -11.27
N GLY A 443 -24.56 8.27 -11.37
CA GLY A 443 -25.70 9.07 -11.89
C GLY A 443 -25.62 9.25 -13.41
N GLY A 444 -25.77 8.33 -14.25
CA GLY A 444 -26.40 8.52 -15.57
C GLY A 444 -27.92 8.66 -15.45
N PRO A 445 -28.55 9.82 -16.13
CA PRO A 445 -29.98 10.08 -15.91
C PRO A 445 -30.77 8.79 -15.70
N GLU A 446 -31.02 8.43 -14.48
CA GLU A 446 -32.10 7.46 -14.21
C GLU A 446 -33.16 7.47 -15.32
N GLU A 447 -32.90 6.75 -16.41
CA GLU A 447 -34.06 6.43 -17.26
C GLU A 447 -35.30 6.12 -16.42
N PRO A 448 -36.35 7.05 -16.39
CA PRO A 448 -37.57 6.79 -15.60
C PRO A 448 -38.12 5.38 -15.84
N GLU A 449 -37.93 4.47 -14.91
CA GLU A 449 -38.73 3.23 -14.78
C GLU A 449 -40.13 3.40 -15.40
N PRO A 450 -40.49 2.60 -16.51
CA PRO A 450 -41.87 2.66 -17.02
C PRO A 450 -42.90 2.39 -15.92
N GLY A 451 -43.40 3.43 -15.27
CA GLY A 451 -44.62 3.47 -14.45
C GLY A 451 -45.63 2.38 -14.86
N PRO A 452 -46.20 1.60 -13.84
CA PRO A 452 -47.22 0.57 -14.13
C PRO A 452 -48.32 1.10 -15.07
N GLY A 453 -48.23 0.71 -16.39
CA GLY A 453 -49.24 0.39 -17.43
C GLY A 453 -50.67 0.67 -16.96
N SER A 454 -51.04 1.97 -16.95
CA SER A 454 -52.50 2.21 -16.91
C SER A 454 -53.11 1.99 -18.30
N SER A 455 -53.68 0.81 -18.56
CA SER A 455 -54.79 0.47 -19.47
C SER A 455 -55.71 1.68 -19.72
N PRO A 456 -56.16 1.90 -21.03
CA PRO A 456 -56.72 3.10 -21.67
C PRO A 456 -58.24 3.23 -21.40
N ALA A 457 -58.60 4.29 -20.63
CA ALA A 457 -59.99 4.79 -20.76
C ALA A 457 -60.02 6.03 -21.65
N SER A 458 -60.41 5.87 -22.89
CA SER A 458 -61.28 6.53 -23.89
C SER A 458 -62.08 7.69 -23.26
N ASP A 459 -61.70 8.95 -23.70
CA ASP A 459 -62.71 9.86 -24.29
C ASP A 459 -62.16 11.29 -24.32
N GLY A 460 -61.84 11.82 -25.55
CA GLY A 460 -62.51 12.84 -26.39
C GLY A 460 -62.11 14.26 -25.94
N GLY A 461 -61.11 14.88 -26.67
CA GLY A 461 -61.51 16.24 -27.14
C GLY A 461 -60.27 17.13 -27.27
N THR A 462 -59.74 17.34 -28.50
CA THR A 462 -59.42 18.41 -29.46
C THR A 462 -58.05 19.01 -29.13
N PRO A 463 -57.22 19.37 -30.27
CA PRO A 463 -55.81 19.80 -30.23
C PRO A 463 -55.68 21.33 -30.17
N VAL A 464 -55.24 21.86 -29.00
CA VAL A 464 -54.76 23.26 -29.03
C VAL A 464 -53.22 23.25 -28.95
N THR A 465 -52.48 23.55 -30.08
CA THR A 465 -51.26 24.26 -30.50
C THR A 465 -51.03 25.52 -29.66
N VAL A 466 -49.88 25.48 -28.83
CA VAL A 466 -49.20 26.79 -28.62
C VAL A 466 -47.72 26.53 -28.40
N ALA A 467 -46.80 26.88 -29.35
CA ALA A 467 -45.85 27.96 -29.69
C ALA A 467 -44.94 28.27 -28.49
N ALA A 468 -43.65 27.78 -28.59
CA ALA A 468 -42.28 28.30 -28.43
C ALA A 468 -42.26 29.83 -28.38
N ALA A 469 -42.11 30.28 -27.13
CA ALA A 469 -41.59 31.67 -26.99
C ALA A 469 -40.44 31.68 -25.98
N SER A 470 -39.15 31.83 -26.56
CA SER A 470 -38.00 32.73 -26.40
C SER A 470 -38.36 33.99 -25.59
N THR A 471 -37.88 33.99 -24.32
CA THR A 471 -37.63 35.31 -23.69
C THR A 471 -36.22 35.31 -23.09
N SER A 472 -35.26 36.02 -23.80
CA SER A 472 -34.35 37.17 -23.64
C SER A 472 -34.76 38.06 -22.46
N GLY A 473 -33.96 37.96 -21.34
CA GLY A 473 -33.62 39.21 -20.62
C GLY A 473 -32.60 38.93 -19.51
N GLY A 474 -31.26 39.18 -19.80
CA GLY A 474 -30.21 40.15 -19.40
C GLY A 474 -30.56 40.89 -18.10
N VAL A 475 -29.89 40.43 -17.01
CA VAL A 475 -29.28 41.38 -16.04
C VAL A 475 -28.05 40.73 -15.42
N GLY A 476 -26.77 41.13 -15.94
CA GLY A 476 -25.52 41.82 -15.51
C GLY A 476 -25.46 42.03 -13.99
N ALA A 477 -24.71 41.05 -13.36
CA ALA A 477 -23.86 41.58 -12.25
C ALA A 477 -22.50 40.88 -12.27
N SER A 478 -21.51 41.48 -12.98
CA SER A 478 -20.11 41.94 -12.80
C SER A 478 -19.88 42.50 -11.39
N LEU A 479 -19.02 41.72 -10.56
CA LEU A 479 -17.74 42.17 -9.96
C LEU A 479 -17.44 41.32 -8.73
N ALA A 480 -16.26 40.54 -8.73
CA ALA A 480 -14.96 41.00 -8.16
C ALA A 480 -14.04 39.79 -7.98
N SER A 481 -13.21 39.52 -9.00
CA SER A 481 -11.78 39.23 -9.23
C SER A 481 -10.89 40.07 -8.31
N THR A 482 -10.64 39.58 -7.13
CA THR A 482 -9.41 40.05 -6.44
C THR A 482 -8.28 39.03 -6.65
N GLY A 483 -7.53 39.23 -7.74
CA GLY A 483 -6.10 39.36 -8.12
C GLY A 483 -5.22 39.80 -6.95
N THR A 484 -4.58 38.84 -6.23
CA THR A 484 -3.25 39.21 -5.66
C THR A 484 -2.14 38.45 -6.40
N ASP A 485 -1.48 39.12 -7.39
CA ASP A 485 -0.12 39.47 -7.85
C ASP A 485 0.96 39.03 -6.85
N THR A 486 1.46 37.77 -6.89
CA THR A 486 2.80 37.52 -6.31
C THR A 486 3.85 37.56 -7.43
N ALA A 487 4.12 38.67 -7.97
CA ALA A 487 5.47 38.93 -8.52
C ALA A 487 6.12 40.09 -7.77
N PRO A 488 6.86 39.79 -6.61
CA PRO A 488 8.25 40.26 -6.50
C PRO A 488 9.14 39.25 -5.74
N ALA A 489 9.07 37.92 -6.10
CA ALA A 489 10.06 37.04 -5.43
C ALA A 489 10.87 36.28 -6.49
N LEU A 490 10.66 36.74 -7.75
CA LEU A 490 11.45 36.06 -8.81
C LEU A 490 12.49 37.03 -9.36
N TRP A 491 12.62 38.27 -8.73
CA TRP A 491 13.71 39.15 -9.21
C TRP A 491 14.77 39.30 -8.11
N ILE A 492 14.53 38.71 -6.85
CA ILE A 492 15.57 38.76 -5.79
C ILE A 492 16.42 37.48 -5.85
N ALA A 493 15.93 36.44 -6.61
CA ALA A 493 16.71 35.18 -6.73
C ALA A 493 17.58 35.21 -7.99
N VAL A 494 17.21 36.17 -8.91
CA VAL A 494 18.01 36.28 -10.15
C VAL A 494 19.13 37.31 -9.95
N TRP A 495 19.01 38.23 -8.88
CA TRP A 495 20.13 39.18 -8.60
C TRP A 495 21.11 38.56 -7.60
N ALA A 496 20.69 37.50 -6.83
CA ALA A 496 21.60 36.82 -5.88
C ALA A 496 22.43 35.76 -6.61
N LEU A 497 21.93 35.35 -7.85
CA LEU A 497 22.70 34.38 -8.65
C LEU A 497 23.67 35.10 -9.60
N LEU A 498 23.33 36.39 -9.87
CA LEU A 498 24.24 37.15 -10.75
C LEU A 498 25.31 37.85 -9.92
N ALA A 499 25.08 38.06 -8.57
CA ALA A 499 26.12 38.64 -7.69
C ALA A 499 27.06 37.55 -7.17
N GLY A 500 26.61 36.28 -7.16
CA GLY A 500 27.46 35.14 -6.75
C GLY A 500 28.38 34.68 -7.90
N ALA A 501 27.90 34.88 -9.15
CA ALA A 501 28.73 34.50 -10.33
C ALA A 501 29.77 35.60 -10.63
N ALA A 502 29.54 36.84 -10.17
CA ALA A 502 30.54 37.93 -10.33
C ALA A 502 31.60 37.87 -9.22
N ALA A 503 31.33 37.23 -8.05
CA ALA A 503 32.30 37.08 -6.95
C ALA A 503 33.22 35.87 -7.19
N ILE A 504 32.78 34.93 -8.05
CA ILE A 504 33.60 33.74 -8.37
C ILE A 504 34.52 34.07 -9.57
N ILE A 505 34.12 35.04 -10.36
CA ILE A 505 34.95 35.45 -11.52
C ILE A 505 36.02 36.45 -11.05
N VAL A 506 35.75 37.20 -9.97
CA VAL A 506 36.75 38.15 -9.43
C VAL A 506 37.76 37.40 -8.55
N ALA A 507 37.38 36.24 -7.95
CA ALA A 507 38.28 35.41 -7.12
C ALA A 507 39.16 34.53 -8.02
N ARG A 508 38.70 34.28 -9.25
CA ARG A 508 39.49 33.46 -10.21
C ARG A 508 40.45 34.35 -11.01
N VAL A 509 40.15 35.63 -11.13
CA VAL A 509 41.04 36.58 -11.84
C VAL A 509 42.08 37.11 -10.83
N ALA A 510 41.82 37.11 -9.53
CA ALA A 510 42.80 37.52 -8.49
C ALA A 510 43.75 36.36 -8.16
N ALA A 511 43.38 35.10 -8.42
CA ALA A 511 44.22 33.90 -8.21
C ALA A 511 45.10 33.62 -9.43
N ARG A 512 44.79 34.26 -10.58
CA ARG A 512 45.64 34.13 -11.80
C ARG A 512 46.64 35.29 -11.89
N ARG A 513 46.51 36.29 -11.11
CA ARG A 513 47.48 37.41 -11.06
C ARG A 513 48.45 37.21 -9.89
N ALA A 514 48.25 36.20 -9.08
CA ALA A 514 49.19 35.88 -7.98
C ALA A 514 49.96 34.60 -8.31
N ASP A 515 50.06 34.20 -9.65
CA ASP A 515 51.10 33.29 -10.17
C ASP A 515 51.93 34.03 -11.22
#